data_AF-A0A968P044-F1
#
_entry.id   AF-A0A968P044-F1
#
_cell.length_a   1.000
_cell.length_b   1.000
_cell.length_c   1.000
_cell.angle_alpha   90.00
_cell.angle_beta   90.00
_cell.angle_gamma   90.00
#
_symmetry.space_group_name_H-M   'P 1'
#
loop_
_entity.id
_entity.type
_entity.pdbx_description
1 polymer ?
#
loop_
_entity_poly.entity_id
_entity_poly.type
_entity_poly.pdbx_seq_one_letter_code
_entity_poly.pdbx_strand_id
1 'polypeptide(L)'
;MQMQACARKIVTKLDPFDVLVLTPYLHHTIRVGEWANLRPAKAFEKIVNWVAPSPPFNATGQPAIAIPTGFAPNGLPVGVQLIGRPADEATLISLAAQIEATRPWQQHRPAIDSPK
;
A
#
# COMPACT_ATOMS: atom_id res chain seq x y z
N MET A 1 -8.61 -24.43 -7.13
CA MET A 1 -9.77 -24.39 -6.22
C MET A 1 -9.49 -23.73 -4.86
N GLN A 2 -8.35 -23.96 -4.18
CA GLN A 2 -8.09 -23.39 -2.85
C GLN A 2 -7.93 -21.86 -2.82
N MET A 3 -7.19 -21.25 -3.75
CA MET A 3 -6.96 -19.79 -3.76
C MET A 3 -8.26 -18.99 -3.94
N GLN A 4 -9.14 -19.44 -4.83
CA GLN A 4 -10.46 -18.84 -5.05
C GLN A 4 -11.37 -18.96 -3.82
N ALA A 5 -11.27 -20.04 -3.05
CA ALA A 5 -12.00 -20.19 -1.80
C ALA A 5 -11.46 -19.24 -0.71
N CYS A 6 -10.15 -19.06 -0.61
CA CYS A 6 -9.54 -18.08 0.30
C CYS A 6 -9.92 -16.65 -0.05
N ALA A 7 -9.85 -16.28 -1.33
CA ALA A 7 -10.26 -14.96 -1.80
C ALA A 7 -11.72 -14.63 -1.42
N ARG A 8 -12.63 -15.58 -1.66
CA ARG A 8 -14.05 -15.41 -1.31
C ARG A 8 -14.28 -15.24 0.20
N LYS A 9 -13.55 -15.99 1.03
CA LYS A 9 -13.59 -15.84 2.49
C LYS A 9 -13.09 -14.47 2.95
N ILE A 10 -12.07 -13.91 2.30
CA ILE A 10 -11.58 -12.56 2.60
C ILE A 10 -12.66 -11.53 2.27
N VAL A 11 -13.22 -11.58 1.05
CA VAL A 11 -14.30 -10.67 0.64
C VAL A 11 -15.48 -10.72 1.62
N THR A 12 -15.99 -11.92 1.93
CA THR A 12 -17.11 -12.08 2.86
C THR A 12 -16.81 -11.55 4.27
N LYS A 13 -15.58 -11.72 4.77
CA LYS A 13 -15.21 -11.21 6.09
C LYS A 13 -15.10 -9.69 6.14
N LEU A 14 -14.76 -9.06 5.02
CA LEU A 14 -14.53 -7.62 4.92
C LEU A 14 -15.77 -6.85 4.45
N ASP A 15 -16.79 -7.55 3.93
CA ASP A 15 -18.06 -6.99 3.47
C ASP A 15 -18.75 -5.99 4.43
N PRO A 16 -18.69 -6.17 5.77
CA PRO A 16 -19.26 -5.20 6.72
C PRO A 16 -18.62 -3.81 6.69
N PHE A 17 -17.45 -3.64 6.06
CA PHE A 17 -16.72 -2.37 6.01
C PHE A 17 -16.80 -1.75 4.60
N ASP A 18 -17.06 -0.45 4.52
CA ASP A 18 -17.06 0.26 3.24
C ASP A 18 -15.63 0.42 2.69
N VAL A 19 -14.71 0.79 3.57
CA VAL A 19 -13.29 0.97 3.25
C VAL A 19 -12.43 0.46 4.40
N LEU A 20 -11.37 -0.30 4.06
CA LEU A 20 -10.31 -0.63 5.00
C LEU A 20 -9.14 0.32 4.83
N VAL A 21 -8.58 0.80 5.94
CA VAL A 21 -7.41 1.66 5.96
C VAL A 21 -6.22 0.86 6.49
N LEU A 22 -5.17 0.76 5.69
CA LEU A 22 -3.96 -0.01 5.99
C LEU A 22 -2.71 0.82 5.72
N THR A 23 -1.58 0.39 6.27
CA THR A 23 -0.28 0.86 5.79
C THR A 23 0.03 0.20 4.45
N PRO A 24 0.56 0.91 3.44
CA PRO A 24 0.97 0.31 2.18
C PRO A 24 2.17 -0.64 2.34
N TYR A 25 3.04 -0.36 3.32
CA TYR A 25 4.24 -1.14 3.64
C TYR A 25 4.39 -1.30 5.15
N LEU A 26 4.92 -2.43 5.62
CA LEU A 26 5.05 -2.72 7.06
C LEU A 26 6.32 -2.15 7.73
N HIS A 27 7.23 -1.54 6.98
CA HIS A 27 8.40 -0.88 7.55
C HIS A 27 8.90 0.27 6.67
N HIS A 28 9.94 0.96 7.14
CA HIS A 28 10.58 2.08 6.46
C HIS A 28 11.03 1.73 5.03
N THR A 29 11.13 2.76 4.19
CA THR A 29 11.74 2.69 2.85
C THR A 29 13.13 2.05 2.88
N ILE A 30 13.35 1.06 2.03
CA ILE A 30 14.60 0.29 1.96
C ILE A 30 15.65 1.09 1.19
N ARG A 31 16.88 1.15 1.70
CA ARG A 31 17.99 1.78 0.95
C ARG A 31 18.46 0.88 -0.18
N VAL A 32 18.91 1.49 -1.28
CA VAL A 32 19.58 0.76 -2.36
C VAL A 32 20.79 0.01 -1.78
N GLY A 33 20.88 -1.29 -2.07
CA GLY A 33 21.96 -2.15 -1.57
C GLY A 33 21.79 -2.66 -0.14
N GLU A 34 20.79 -2.21 0.62
CA GLU A 34 20.61 -2.61 2.03
C GLU A 34 20.52 -4.13 2.20
N TRP A 35 19.93 -4.83 1.23
CA TRP A 35 19.74 -6.28 1.24
C TRP A 35 20.66 -7.03 0.26
N ALA A 36 21.66 -6.37 -0.33
CA ALA A 36 22.49 -6.94 -1.40
C ALA A 36 23.26 -8.19 -0.98
N ASN A 37 23.64 -8.28 0.29
CA ASN A 37 24.43 -9.39 0.83
C ASN A 37 23.58 -10.52 1.45
N LEU A 38 22.26 -10.43 1.36
CA LEU A 38 21.39 -11.47 1.90
C LEU A 38 21.33 -12.66 0.95
N ARG A 39 21.25 -13.87 1.54
CA ARG A 39 20.88 -15.06 0.77
C ARG A 39 19.49 -14.88 0.14
N PRO A 40 19.25 -15.38 -1.08
CA PRO A 40 17.98 -15.17 -1.79
C PRO A 40 16.73 -15.50 -0.97
N ALA A 41 16.73 -16.62 -0.24
CA ALA A 41 15.60 -17.01 0.61
C ALA A 41 15.30 -15.97 1.72
N LYS A 42 16.33 -15.35 2.30
CA LYS A 42 16.16 -14.34 3.35
C LYS A 42 15.72 -13.00 2.79
N ALA A 43 16.24 -12.63 1.61
CA ALA A 43 15.77 -11.45 0.88
C ALA A 43 14.28 -11.59 0.52
N PHE A 44 13.88 -12.77 0.02
CA PHE A 44 12.48 -13.07 -0.29
C PHE A 44 11.57 -12.97 0.94
N GLU A 45 11.96 -13.57 2.07
CA GLU A 45 11.22 -13.46 3.33
C GLU A 45 11.01 -11.98 3.76
N LYS A 46 12.06 -11.16 3.66
CA LYS A 46 11.98 -9.72 3.95
C LYS A 46 11.05 -8.98 2.98
N ILE A 47 11.11 -9.28 1.68
CA ILE A 47 10.22 -8.67 0.67
C ILE A 47 8.77 -9.04 0.98
N VAL A 48 8.48 -10.31 1.25
CA VAL A 48 7.12 -10.78 1.58
C VAL A 48 6.59 -10.05 2.81
N ASN A 49 7.40 -9.92 3.85
CA ASN A 49 7.01 -9.18 5.05
C ASN A 49 6.84 -7.68 4.78
N TRP A 50 7.65 -7.08 3.90
CA TRP A 50 7.55 -5.67 3.57
C TRP A 50 6.24 -5.31 2.86
N VAL A 51 5.84 -6.14 1.89
CA VAL A 51 4.65 -5.89 1.02
C VAL A 51 3.39 -6.60 1.49
N ALA A 52 3.42 -7.30 2.62
CA ALA A 52 2.34 -8.16 3.11
C ALA A 52 0.91 -7.56 3.08
N PRO A 53 0.69 -6.24 3.26
CA PRO A 53 -0.65 -5.66 3.21
C PRO A 53 -1.35 -5.74 1.85
N SER A 54 -0.64 -5.84 0.72
CA SER A 54 -1.25 -5.76 -0.62
C SER A 54 -1.62 -7.10 -1.28
N PRO A 55 -0.84 -8.20 -1.16
CA PRO A 55 -1.13 -9.48 -1.81
C PRO A 55 -2.54 -10.06 -1.57
N PRO A 56 -3.17 -9.94 -0.39
CA PRO A 56 -4.55 -10.39 -0.20
C PRO A 56 -5.52 -9.75 -1.21
N PHE A 57 -5.33 -8.48 -1.53
CA PHE A 57 -6.23 -7.72 -2.41
C PHE A 57 -5.93 -7.95 -3.90
N ASN A 58 -4.69 -8.28 -4.25
CA ASN A 58 -4.37 -8.83 -5.57
C ASN A 58 -5.11 -10.17 -5.81
N ALA A 59 -5.25 -10.99 -4.77
CA ALA A 59 -5.94 -12.28 -4.86
C ALA A 59 -7.47 -12.15 -4.86
N THR A 60 -8.04 -11.16 -4.16
CA THR A 60 -9.49 -10.92 -4.15
C THR A 60 -9.98 -10.10 -5.33
N GLY A 61 -9.12 -9.27 -5.93
CA GLY A 61 -9.50 -8.32 -6.97
C GLY A 61 -10.28 -7.11 -6.43
N GLN A 62 -10.29 -6.89 -5.11
CA GLN A 62 -10.88 -5.67 -4.54
C GLN A 62 -10.07 -4.44 -5.00
N PRO A 63 -10.74 -3.31 -5.29
CA PRO A 63 -10.05 -2.09 -5.66
C PRO A 63 -9.23 -1.58 -4.48
N ALA A 64 -8.04 -1.07 -4.79
CA ALA A 64 -7.08 -0.58 -3.80
C ALA A 64 -6.42 0.70 -4.32
N ILE A 65 -6.22 1.69 -3.45
CA ILE A 65 -5.52 2.94 -3.79
C ILE A 65 -4.56 3.32 -2.66
N ALA A 66 -3.33 3.71 -3.01
CA ALA A 66 -2.35 4.24 -2.07
C ALA A 66 -2.28 5.77 -2.20
N ILE A 67 -2.53 6.47 -1.09
CA ILE A 67 -2.62 7.93 -1.02
C ILE A 67 -1.49 8.47 -0.14
N PRO A 68 -0.66 9.42 -0.62
CA PRO A 68 0.30 10.11 0.22
C PRO A 68 -0.40 10.84 1.37
N THR A 69 0.13 10.77 2.59
CA THR A 69 -0.46 11.43 3.77
C THR A 69 0.54 12.29 4.54
N GLY A 70 1.77 12.41 4.04
CA GLY A 70 2.80 13.28 4.58
C GLY A 70 4.19 12.67 4.45
N PHE A 71 5.07 13.06 5.36
CA PHE A 71 6.47 12.65 5.38
C PHE A 71 6.85 12.16 6.77
N ALA A 72 7.70 11.13 6.82
CA ALA A 72 8.33 10.68 8.05
C ALA A 72 9.40 11.69 8.53
N PRO A 73 9.89 11.61 9.78
CA PRO A 73 10.93 12.51 10.30
C PRO A 73 12.24 12.51 9.49
N ASN A 74 12.49 11.46 8.69
CA ASN A 74 13.63 11.35 7.79
C ASN A 74 13.39 12.00 6.41
N GLY A 75 12.26 12.70 6.22
CA GLY A 75 11.91 13.38 4.98
C GLY A 75 11.36 12.47 3.87
N LEU A 76 11.10 11.19 4.14
CA LEU A 76 10.61 10.25 3.13
C LEU A 76 9.07 10.19 3.11
N PRO A 77 8.43 10.04 1.92
CA PRO A 77 6.98 9.99 1.81
C PRO A 77 6.37 8.84 2.61
N VAL A 78 5.25 9.12 3.26
CA VAL A 78 4.39 8.14 3.94
C VAL A 78 3.00 8.23 3.32
N GLY A 79 2.34 7.08 3.20
CA GLY A 79 0.98 7.00 2.69
C GLY A 79 0.11 6.02 3.45
N VAL A 80 -1.17 6.02 3.12
CA VAL A 80 -2.15 5.01 3.53
C VAL A 80 -2.66 4.28 2.30
N GLN A 81 -2.98 3.01 2.46
CA GLN A 81 -3.65 2.19 1.45
C GLN A 81 -5.12 2.05 1.85
N LEU A 82 -6.02 2.37 0.93
CA LEU A 82 -7.46 2.20 1.08
C LEU A 82 -7.90 1.02 0.23
N ILE A 83 -8.72 0.14 0.80
CA ILE A 83 -9.29 -1.01 0.09
C ILE A 83 -10.81 -0.88 0.11
N GLY A 84 -11.44 -0.94 -1.07
CA GLY A 84 -12.88 -0.82 -1.22
C GLY A 84 -13.57 -2.18 -1.35
N ARG A 85 -14.90 -2.14 -1.43
CA ARG A 85 -15.69 -3.31 -1.82
C ARG A 85 -15.43 -3.70 -3.29
N PRO A 86 -15.71 -4.95 -3.68
CA PRO A 86 -15.62 -5.35 -5.09
C PRO A 86 -16.41 -4.38 -5.99
N ALA A 87 -15.76 -3.86 -7.03
CA ALA A 87 -16.32 -2.92 -8.02
C ALA A 87 -16.84 -1.57 -7.45
N ASP A 88 -16.29 -1.12 -6.30
CA ASP A 88 -16.65 0.16 -5.67
C ASP A 88 -15.50 1.20 -5.71
N GLU A 89 -14.89 1.37 -6.89
CA GLU A 89 -13.83 2.35 -7.12
C GLU A 89 -14.31 3.79 -6.86
N ALA A 90 -15.59 4.08 -7.09
CA ALA A 90 -16.18 5.41 -6.89
C ALA A 90 -16.06 5.88 -5.43
N THR A 91 -16.35 4.99 -4.48
CA THR A 91 -16.20 5.28 -3.04
C THR A 91 -14.74 5.54 -2.68
N LEU A 92 -13.81 4.75 -3.21
CA LEU A 92 -12.37 4.95 -2.97
C LEU A 92 -11.86 6.28 -3.54
N ILE A 93 -12.23 6.62 -4.77
CA ILE A 93 -11.81 7.86 -5.42
C ILE A 93 -12.38 9.07 -4.66
N SER A 94 -13.65 9.00 -4.24
CA SER A 94 -14.29 10.05 -3.45
C SER A 94 -13.59 10.27 -2.11
N LEU A 95 -13.28 9.19 -1.37
CA LEU A 95 -12.56 9.28 -0.11
C LEU A 95 -11.11 9.76 -0.30
N ALA A 96 -10.43 9.29 -1.35
CA ALA A 96 -9.09 9.75 -1.69
C ALA A 96 -9.04 11.26 -1.95
N ALA A 97 -10.01 11.80 -2.69
CA ALA A 97 -10.12 13.24 -2.95
C ALA A 97 -10.31 14.05 -1.65
N GLN A 98 -11.10 13.53 -0.70
CA GLN A 98 -11.28 14.16 0.62
C GLN A 98 -9.97 14.15 1.43
N ILE A 99 -9.21 13.05 1.39
CA ILE A 99 -7.89 12.96 2.04
C ILE A 99 -6.91 13.95 1.38
N GLU A 100 -6.90 14.04 0.05
CA GLU A 100 -6.08 15.00 -0.70
C GLU A 100 -6.36 16.44 -0.31
N ALA A 101 -7.63 16.82 -0.22
CA ALA A 101 -8.04 18.17 0.15
C ALA A 101 -7.61 18.54 1.57
N THR A 102 -7.58 17.57 2.50
CA THR A 102 -7.18 17.81 3.90
C THR A 102 -5.67 17.76 4.12
N ARG A 103 -4.92 17.06 3.26
CA ARG A 103 -3.45 16.95 3.34
C ARG A 103 -2.79 17.13 1.97
N PRO A 104 -2.73 18.35 1.42
CA PRO A 104 -2.18 18.56 0.08
C PRO A 104 -0.69 18.17 0.00
N TRP A 105 -0.37 17.16 -0.82
CA TRP A 105 1.02 16.73 -1.08
C TRP A 105 1.58 17.27 -2.40
N GLN A 106 0.72 17.70 -3.33
CA GLN A 106 1.07 18.00 -4.74
C GLN A 106 2.19 19.04 -4.93
N GLN A 107 2.36 19.94 -3.95
CA GLN A 107 3.40 20.97 -3.94
C GLN A 107 4.79 20.45 -3.53
N HIS A 108 4.87 19.27 -2.90
CA HIS A 108 6.14 18.67 -2.53
C HIS A 108 6.78 18.00 -3.73
N ARG A 109 8.01 18.39 -4.04
CA ARG A 109 8.81 17.82 -5.12
C ARG A 109 10.04 17.12 -4.53
N PRO A 110 10.40 15.92 -5.01
CA PRO A 110 11.62 15.28 -4.57
C PRO A 110 12.83 16.11 -5.02
N ALA A 111 13.83 16.23 -4.16
CA ALA A 111 15.14 16.71 -4.59
C ALA A 111 15.73 15.65 -5.52
N ILE A 112 15.80 15.96 -6.81
CA ILE A 112 16.49 15.13 -7.78
C ILE A 112 17.92 15.64 -7.82
N ASP A 113 18.81 15.01 -7.07
CA ASP A 113 20.24 15.19 -7.28
C ASP A 113 20.53 14.69 -8.70
N SER A 114 20.99 15.58 -9.58
CA SER A 114 21.48 15.17 -10.90
C SER A 114 22.56 14.10 -10.71
N PRO A 115 22.56 13.02 -11.51
CA PRO A 115 23.49 11.91 -11.29
C PRO A 115 24.94 12.44 -11.33
N LYS A 116 25.72 12.07 -10.30
CA LYS A 116 27.19 12.07 -10.36
C LYS A 116 27.66 10.82 -11.10
#